data_AF-A0A914YKQ7-F1
#
_entry.id   AF-A0A914YKQ7-F1
#
_cell.length_a   1.000
_cell.length_b   1.000
_cell.length_c   1.000
_cell.angle_alpha   90.00
_cell.angle_beta   90.00
_cell.angle_gamma   90.00
#
_symmetry.space_group_name_H-M   'P 1'
#
loop_
_entity.id
_entity.type
_entity.pdbx_description
1 polymer ?
#
loop_
_entity_poly.entity_id
_entity_poly.type
_entity_poly.pdbx_seq_one_letter_code
_entity_poly.pdbx_strand_id
1 'polypeptide(L)'
;MRDGDLVLIDAGCEYKGYAGDITRTFPVNGKFTQAQREIYDIVLESLETSLRLYRPGTSILEVTGEVVRIMVSGLVKTRHPER
;
A
#
# COMPACT_ATOMS: atom_id res chain seq x y z
N MET A 1 19.32 -0.98 -9.35
CA MET A 1 18.25 -1.94 -9.02
C MET A 1 18.88 -3.32 -8.92
N ARG A 2 18.57 -4.11 -7.88
CA ARG A 2 19.17 -5.43 -7.66
C ARG A 2 18.10 -6.52 -7.74
N ASP A 3 18.52 -7.71 -8.15
CA ASP A 3 17.67 -8.90 -8.09
C ASP A 3 17.26 -9.17 -6.63
N GLY A 4 16.00 -9.54 -6.42
CA GLY A 4 15.41 -9.78 -5.11
C GLY A 4 14.86 -8.54 -4.40
N ASP A 5 15.21 -7.33 -4.81
CA ASP A 5 14.70 -6.10 -4.19
C ASP A 5 13.32 -5.70 -4.74
N LEU A 6 12.58 -4.90 -3.95
CA LEU A 6 11.46 -4.12 -4.45
C LEU A 6 11.96 -2.77 -4.99
N VAL A 7 11.22 -2.21 -5.95
CA VAL A 7 11.30 -0.80 -6.32
C VAL A 7 9.96 -0.13 -5.99
N LEU A 8 10.03 1.02 -5.33
CA LEU A 8 8.91 1.94 -5.13
C LEU A 8 9.14 3.11 -6.07
N ILE A 9 8.17 3.36 -6.95
CA ILE A 9 8.15 4.51 -7.84
C ILE A 9 7.03 5.42 -7.38
N ASP A 10 7.39 6.61 -6.93
CA ASP A 10 6.47 7.70 -6.65
C ASP A 10 6.74 8.80 -7.68
N ALA A 11 5.78 9.02 -8.57
CA ALA A 11 5.95 9.92 -9.69
C ALA A 11 4.62 10.58 -10.09
N GLY A 12 4.73 11.86 -10.44
CA GLY A 12 3.64 12.68 -10.91
C GLY A 12 4.04 13.46 -12.16
N CYS A 13 3.08 13.66 -13.07
CA CYS A 13 3.24 14.60 -14.17
C CYS A 13 2.46 15.88 -13.88
N GLU A 14 2.92 17.01 -14.40
CA GLU A 14 2.14 18.23 -14.45
C GLU A 14 1.56 18.41 -15.86
N TYR A 15 0.25 18.60 -15.96
CA TYR A 15 -0.43 18.87 -17.22
C TYR A 15 -1.37 20.06 -17.09
N LYS A 16 -1.08 21.13 -17.83
CA LYS A 16 -1.86 22.39 -17.80
C LYS A 16 -2.05 22.95 -16.39
N GLY A 17 -1.03 22.82 -15.54
CA GLY A 17 -1.04 23.29 -14.14
C GLY A 17 -1.74 22.35 -13.14
N TYR A 18 -2.25 21.18 -13.57
CA TYR A 18 -2.78 20.15 -12.68
C TYR A 18 -1.75 19.03 -12.48
N ALA A 19 -1.59 18.57 -11.24
CA ALA A 19 -0.69 17.48 -10.89
C ALA A 19 -1.39 16.11 -10.93
N GLY A 20 -0.78 15.13 -11.58
CA GLY A 20 -1.02 13.71 -11.30
C GLY A 20 -0.08 13.23 -10.20
N ASP A 21 -0.50 12.25 -9.41
CA ASP A 21 0.26 11.74 -8.27
C ASP A 21 -0.03 10.24 -8.09
N ILE A 22 0.97 9.40 -8.35
CA ILE A 22 0.83 7.93 -8.35
C ILE A 22 2.08 7.28 -7.76
N THR A 23 1.85 6.41 -6.78
CA THR A 23 2.86 5.47 -6.28
C THR A 23 2.57 4.03 -6.74
N ARG A 24 3.60 3.28 -7.15
CA ARG A 24 3.56 1.82 -7.36
C ARG A 24 4.81 1.16 -6.80
N THR A 25 4.62 -0.01 -6.19
CA THR A 25 5.71 -0.84 -5.66
C THR A 25 5.65 -2.22 -6.29
N PHE A 26 6.77 -2.70 -6.86
CA PHE A 26 6.83 -4.02 -7.48
C PHE A 26 8.25 -4.61 -7.40
N PRO A 27 8.42 -5.93 -7.49
CA PRO A 27 9.72 -6.59 -7.46
C PRO A 27 10.53 -6.24 -8.71
N VAL A 28 11.81 -5.89 -8.53
CA VAL A 28 12.73 -5.57 -9.62
C VAL A 28 12.83 -6.72 -10.63
N ASN A 29 12.80 -7.97 -10.15
CA ASN A 29 12.89 -9.18 -10.96
C ASN A 29 11.52 -9.72 -11.45
N GLY A 30 10.44 -8.98 -11.21
CA GLY A 30 9.09 -9.36 -11.64
C GLY A 30 8.39 -10.43 -10.79
N LYS A 31 8.99 -10.92 -9.71
CA LYS A 31 8.38 -11.91 -8.81
C LYS A 31 8.49 -11.52 -7.34
N PHE A 32 7.34 -11.39 -6.67
CA PHE A 32 7.32 -11.14 -5.23
C PHE A 32 7.85 -12.37 -4.49
N THR A 33 8.71 -12.14 -3.49
CA THR A 33 8.95 -13.15 -2.45
C THR A 33 7.74 -13.23 -1.51
N GLN A 34 7.64 -14.30 -0.71
CA GLN A 34 6.57 -14.43 0.27
C GLN A 34 6.51 -13.23 1.23
N ALA A 35 7.64 -12.85 1.83
CA ALA A 35 7.69 -11.72 2.77
C ALA A 35 7.32 -10.38 2.10
N GLN A 36 7.71 -10.16 0.84
CA GLN A 36 7.30 -8.97 0.10
C GLN A 36 5.80 -8.97 -0.19
N ARG A 37 5.24 -10.13 -0.56
CA ARG A 37 3.81 -10.28 -0.86
C ARG A 37 2.95 -10.07 0.38
N GLU A 38 3.37 -10.60 1.52
CA GLU A 38 2.67 -10.47 2.81
C GLU A 38 2.49 -9.00 3.21
N ILE A 39 3.54 -8.18 3.09
CA ILE A 39 3.44 -6.73 3.35
C ILE A 39 2.63 -6.03 2.26
N TYR A 40 2.83 -6.39 0.99
CA TYR A 40 2.12 -5.78 -0.13
C TYR A 40 0.59 -5.95 -0.02
N ASP A 41 0.11 -7.14 0.37
CA ASP A 41 -1.32 -7.42 0.50
C ASP A 41 -1.99 -6.58 1.60
N ILE A 42 -1.29 -6.31 2.72
CA ILE A 42 -1.81 -5.42 3.78
C ILE A 42 -2.03 -4.00 3.24
N VAL A 43 -1.06 -3.49 2.47
CA VAL A 43 -1.14 -2.15 1.88
C VAL A 43 -2.20 -2.10 0.78
N LEU A 44 -2.32 -3.14 -0.03
CA LEU A 44 -3.33 -3.24 -1.07
C LEU A 44 -4.75 -3.28 -0.47
N GLU A 45 -4.98 -4.09 0.56
CA GLU A 45 -6.27 -4.15 1.28
C GLU A 45 -6.64 -2.78 1.87
N SER A 46 -5.65 -2.08 2.42
CA SER A 46 -5.82 -0.74 2.96
C SER A 46 -6.27 0.27 1.89
N LEU A 47 -5.63 0.25 0.71
CA LEU A 47 -5.99 1.12 -0.41
C LEU A 47 -7.39 0.78 -0.97
N GLU A 48 -7.65 -0.50 -1.25
CA GLU A 48 -8.94 -0.94 -1.80
C GLU A 48 -10.10 -0.64 -0.84
N THR A 49 -9.89 -0.79 0.47
CA THR A 49 -10.89 -0.43 1.49
C THR A 49 -11.10 1.08 1.54
N SER A 50 -10.04 1.87 1.51
CA SER A 50 -10.14 3.33 1.48
C SER A 50 -10.94 3.81 0.26
N LEU A 51 -10.67 3.26 -0.93
CA LEU A 51 -11.41 3.58 -2.16
C LEU A 51 -12.91 3.27 -2.06
N ARG A 52 -13.29 2.23 -1.31
CA ARG A 52 -14.71 1.90 -1.05
C ARG A 52 -15.35 2.82 -0.01
N LEU A 53 -14.58 3.31 0.96
CA LEU A 53 -15.10 4.13 2.06
C LEU A 53 -15.26 5.60 1.67
N TYR A 54 -14.38 6.15 0.84
CA TYR A 54 -14.42 7.55 0.46
C TYR A 54 -15.71 7.93 -0.30
N ARG A 55 -16.47 8.84 0.32
CA ARG A 55 -17.74 9.40 -0.17
C ARG A 55 -18.06 10.70 0.59
N PRO A 56 -18.97 11.56 0.10
CA PRO A 56 -19.46 12.69 0.88
C PRO A 56 -19.98 12.26 2.26
N GLY A 57 -19.63 12.99 3.30
CA GLY A 57 -20.03 12.70 4.69
C GLY A 57 -19.04 11.86 5.51
N THR A 58 -18.02 11.26 4.89
CA THR A 58 -16.86 10.71 5.63
C THR A 58 -15.74 11.75 5.77
N SER A 59 -14.65 11.40 6.45
CA SER A 59 -13.45 12.21 6.59
C SER A 59 -12.18 11.36 6.45
N ILE A 60 -11.06 12.02 6.16
CA ILE A 60 -9.74 11.36 6.13
C ILE A 60 -9.46 10.66 7.47
N LEU A 61 -9.83 11.28 8.60
CA LEU A 61 -9.62 10.70 9.93
C LEU A 61 -10.37 9.38 10.11
N GLU A 62 -11.63 9.32 9.68
CA GLU A 62 -12.46 8.10 9.76
C GLU A 62 -11.85 6.96 8.93
N VAL A 63 -11.52 7.24 7.66
CA VAL A 63 -10.91 6.23 6.77
C VAL A 63 -9.53 5.80 7.28
N THR A 64 -8.73 6.74 7.82
CA THR A 64 -7.44 6.42 8.43
C THR A 64 -7.59 5.47 9.60
N GLY A 65 -8.64 5.61 10.42
CA GLY A 65 -8.93 4.67 11.50
C GLY A 65 -9.11 3.23 11.02
N GLU A 66 -9.83 3.04 9.91
CA GLU A 66 -10.03 1.73 9.30
C GLU A 66 -8.74 1.18 8.67
N VAL A 67 -7.96 2.02 8.00
CA VAL A 67 -6.63 1.65 7.48
C VAL A 67 -5.69 1.22 8.60
N VAL A 68 -5.65 1.95 9.71
CA VAL A 68 -4.83 1.59 10.88
C VAL A 68 -5.24 0.23 11.43
N ARG A 69 -6.55 -0.06 11.51
CA ARG A 69 -7.06 -1.37 11.93
C ARG A 69 -6.55 -2.49 11.01
N ILE A 70 -6.64 -2.30 9.69
CA ILE A 70 -6.14 -3.27 8.69
C ILE A 70 -4.64 -3.48 8.87
N MET A 71 -3.85 -2.41 8.94
CA MET A 71 -2.39 -2.48 9.10
C MET A 71 -1.98 -3.22 10.37
N VAL A 72 -2.54 -2.85 11.53
CA VAL A 72 -2.23 -3.50 12.81
C VAL A 72 -2.62 -4.98 12.78
N SER A 73 -3.82 -5.29 12.28
CA SER A 73 -4.29 -6.68 12.19
C SER A 73 -3.43 -7.52 11.25
N GLY A 74 -3.03 -6.94 10.11
CA GLY A 74 -2.13 -7.55 9.14
C GLY A 74 -0.77 -7.86 9.75
N LEU A 75 -0.14 -6.86 10.38
CA LEU A 75 1.19 -7.01 11.00
C LEU A 75 1.22 -8.04 12.12
N VAL A 76 0.16 -8.15 12.92
CA VAL A 76 0.02 -9.21 13.93
C VAL A 76 -0.05 -10.60 13.29
N LYS A 77 -0.78 -10.76 12.18
CA LYS A 77 -0.90 -12.04 11.47
C LYS A 77 0.39 -12.47 10.76
N THR A 78 1.14 -11.52 10.20
CA THR A 78 2.42 -11.79 9.53
C THR A 78 3.57 -12.05 10.50
N ARG A 79 3.32 -11.93 11.82
CA ARG A 79 4.34 -12.20 12.83
C ARG A 79 4.70 -13.68 12.85
N HIS A 80 5.92 -13.96 12.38
CA HIS A 80 6.74 -15.15 12.65
C HIS A 80 6.86 -15.49 14.15
N PRO A 81 6.18 -16.47 14.80
CA PRO A 81 6.39 -16.70 16.23
C PRO A 81 7.79 -17.26 16.61
N GLU A 82 8.65 -17.55 15.62
CA GLU A 82 9.93 -18.24 15.79
C GLU A 82 11.13 -17.51 15.10
N ARG A 83 11.03 -16.19 14.90
CA ARG A 83 12.15 -15.32 14.49
C ARG A 83 12.25 -14.09 15.39
#